data_AF-A0AAV4TNQ8-F1
#
_entry.id   AF-A0AAV4TNQ8-F1
#
_cell.length_a   1.000
_cell.length_b   1.000
_cell.length_c   1.000
_cell.angle_alpha   90.00
_cell.angle_beta   90.00
_cell.angle_gamma   90.00
#
_symmetry.space_group_name_H-M   'P 1'
#
loop_
_entity.id
_entity.type
_entity.pdbx_description
1 polymer ?
#
loop_
_entity_poly.entity_id
_entity_poly.type
_entity_poly.pdbx_seq_one_letter_code
_entity_poly.pdbx_strand_id
1 'polypeptide(L)'
;MCRRCHQWAETLPHVLNHCGIHSHAWQLRHNAIVERVLKAISPKALILSVNQECADTAFTAAWEAKCNKYEPLLPLYQAQGLSATVVPFLVGALGSWCPWNDKLMRMFCSKSYLNLFRNLCLGHHQMARPRFQKGREIFLIDVTCPFENRKTTFDSARTRKRTPRTPHIIPILVGALGSWDPQNDSFLRRFMSCSYLNTFRKLCVSDSIKLSRDIYIDFLTAHKQYSTSEDTCNDPSDLADIPSSIENQFVSPV
;
A
#
# COMPACT_ATOMS: atom_id res chain seq x y z
N MET A 1 -28.15 5.46 4.73
CA MET A 1 -26.94 5.58 3.89
C MET A 1 -25.79 6.12 4.74
N CYS A 2 -24.54 5.75 4.47
CA CYS A 2 -23.35 6.19 5.22
C CYS A 2 -23.15 7.70 5.07
N ARG A 3 -23.04 8.42 6.19
CA ARG A 3 -22.88 9.88 6.22
C ARG A 3 -21.55 10.41 5.66
N ARG A 4 -20.58 9.51 5.40
CA ARG A 4 -19.27 9.87 4.85
C ARG A 4 -19.18 9.56 3.36
N CYS A 5 -19.37 8.29 2.98
CA CYS A 5 -19.16 7.88 1.60
C CYS A 5 -20.41 7.96 0.74
N HIS A 6 -21.60 8.08 1.35
CA HIS A 6 -22.88 8.16 0.64
C HIS A 6 -23.18 6.98 -0.30
N GLN A 7 -22.51 5.83 -0.16
CA GLN A 7 -22.66 4.69 -1.09
C GLN A 7 -23.31 3.46 -0.44
N TRP A 8 -23.08 3.22 0.85
CA TRP A 8 -23.45 1.97 1.53
C TRP A 8 -24.27 2.22 2.80
N ALA A 9 -24.81 1.17 3.41
CA ALA A 9 -25.45 1.27 4.72
C ALA A 9 -24.43 1.65 5.81
N GLU A 10 -24.80 2.58 6.67
CA GLU A 10 -23.97 2.99 7.81
C GLU A 10 -23.98 1.88 8.86
N THR A 11 -22.97 1.03 8.83
CA THR A 11 -22.81 -0.08 9.77
C THR A 11 -21.37 -0.09 10.28
N LEU A 12 -21.14 -0.62 11.47
CA LEU A 12 -19.79 -0.72 12.02
C LEU A 12 -18.80 -1.48 11.11
N PRO A 13 -19.17 -2.63 10.49
CA PRO A 13 -18.32 -3.27 9.49
C PRO A 13 -17.99 -2.35 8.32
N HIS A 14 -18.97 -1.57 7.84
CA HIS A 14 -18.70 -0.61 6.78
C HIS A 14 -17.71 0.46 7.23
N VAL A 15 -17.95 1.12 8.36
CA VAL A 15 -17.09 2.20 8.87
C VAL A 15 -15.64 1.73 9.08
N LEU A 16 -15.46 0.58 9.75
CA LEU A 16 -14.13 0.11 10.14
C LEU A 16 -13.34 -0.57 9.01
N ASN A 17 -14.00 -1.10 7.99
CA ASN A 17 -13.38 -2.03 7.04
C ASN A 17 -13.76 -1.82 5.55
N HIS A 18 -14.81 -1.07 5.22
CA HIS A 18 -15.31 -0.96 3.84
C HIS A 18 -15.62 0.48 3.36
N CYS A 19 -15.64 1.48 4.23
CA CYS A 19 -15.76 2.89 3.88
C CYS A 19 -14.45 3.46 3.30
N GLY A 20 -14.35 3.56 1.97
CA GLY A 20 -13.12 3.93 1.26
C GLY A 20 -12.46 5.26 1.71
N ILE A 21 -13.21 6.16 2.36
CA ILE A 21 -12.68 7.39 2.96
C ILE A 21 -11.64 7.10 4.05
N HIS A 22 -11.77 5.97 4.76
CA HIS A 22 -10.83 5.56 5.82
C HIS A 22 -9.76 4.57 5.34
N SER A 23 -9.62 4.39 4.02
CA SER A 23 -8.66 3.44 3.45
C SER A 23 -7.22 3.67 3.93
N HIS A 24 -6.82 4.93 4.16
CA HIS A 24 -5.49 5.25 4.70
C HIS A 24 -5.30 4.69 6.11
N ALA A 25 -6.31 4.84 6.96
CA ALA A 25 -6.27 4.32 8.31
C ALA A 25 -6.27 2.79 8.36
N TRP A 26 -6.95 2.12 7.41
CA TRP A 26 -6.84 0.66 7.27
C TRP A 26 -5.42 0.23 6.95
N GLN A 27 -4.73 1.00 6.12
CA GLN A 27 -3.33 0.75 5.77
C GLN A 27 -2.42 0.93 6.99
N LEU A 28 -2.61 2.00 7.77
CA LEU A 28 -1.89 2.18 9.04
C LEU A 28 -2.12 1.01 9.99
N ARG A 29 -3.37 0.54 10.12
CA ARG A 29 -3.72 -0.64 10.94
C ARG A 29 -3.02 -1.90 10.48
N HIS A 30 -2.98 -2.12 9.18
CA HIS A 30 -2.26 -3.24 8.58
C HIS A 30 -0.74 -3.13 8.83
N ASN A 31 -0.15 -1.96 8.55
CA ASN A 31 1.29 -1.72 8.64
C ASN A 31 1.81 -1.85 10.07
N ALA A 32 1.08 -1.36 11.07
CA ALA A 32 1.45 -1.53 12.47
C ALA A 32 1.66 -3.02 12.85
N ILE A 33 0.83 -3.92 12.32
CA ILE A 33 0.99 -5.36 12.56
C ILE A 33 2.16 -5.91 11.74
N VAL A 34 2.30 -5.50 10.47
CA VAL A 34 3.44 -5.91 9.62
C VAL A 34 4.78 -5.53 10.26
N GLU A 35 4.93 -4.29 10.72
CA GLU A 35 6.15 -3.79 11.37
C GLU A 35 6.48 -4.58 12.63
N ARG A 36 5.47 -4.92 13.44
CA ARG A 36 5.66 -5.80 14.61
C ARG A 36 6.17 -7.17 14.18
N VAL A 37 5.52 -7.78 13.20
CA VAL A 37 5.92 -9.09 12.66
C VAL A 37 7.38 -9.05 12.17
N LEU A 38 7.73 -8.04 11.39
CA LEU A 38 9.10 -7.84 10.88
C LEU A 38 10.11 -7.72 12.03
N LYS A 39 9.83 -6.87 13.02
CA LYS A 39 10.69 -6.68 14.21
C LYS A 39 10.85 -7.97 15.02
N ALA A 40 9.80 -8.78 15.12
CA ALA A 40 9.84 -10.04 15.87
C ALA A 40 10.59 -11.15 15.12
N ILE A 41 10.52 -11.15 13.79
CA ILE A 41 11.10 -12.20 12.94
C ILE A 41 12.56 -11.90 12.54
N SER A 42 12.93 -10.62 12.41
CA SER A 42 14.26 -10.19 11.94
C SER A 42 15.45 -10.83 12.66
N PRO A 43 15.42 -11.13 13.98
CA PRO A 43 16.56 -11.78 14.63
C PRO A 43 16.77 -13.24 14.23
N LYS A 44 15.79 -13.87 13.55
CA LYS A 44 15.80 -15.32 13.25
C LYS A 44 15.52 -15.66 11.78
N ALA A 45 15.37 -14.66 10.92
CA ALA A 45 15.16 -14.85 9.49
C ALA A 45 15.69 -13.67 8.68
N LEU A 46 16.14 -13.95 7.46
CA LEU A 46 16.58 -12.94 6.52
C LEU A 46 15.36 -12.31 5.84
N ILE A 47 15.16 -11.00 5.98
CA ILE A 47 14.12 -10.26 5.26
C ILE A 47 14.62 -10.06 3.82
N LEU A 48 13.90 -10.62 2.85
CA LEU A 48 14.22 -10.53 1.42
C LEU A 48 13.60 -9.30 0.76
N SER A 49 12.38 -8.93 1.15
CA SER A 49 11.68 -7.72 0.70
C SER A 49 10.47 -7.43 1.58
N VAL A 50 10.07 -6.16 1.69
CA VAL A 50 8.86 -5.71 2.42
C VAL A 50 7.84 -5.11 1.45
N ASN A 51 8.33 -4.34 0.48
CA ASN A 51 7.62 -3.86 -0.70
C ASN A 51 8.57 -4.07 -1.89
N GLN A 52 8.14 -4.75 -2.94
CA GLN A 52 8.96 -4.85 -4.15
C GLN A 52 8.70 -3.58 -4.95
N GLU A 53 9.62 -2.62 -4.87
CA GLU A 53 9.64 -1.51 -5.81
C GLU A 53 9.85 -2.08 -7.21
N CYS A 54 9.11 -1.54 -8.17
CA CYS A 54 9.35 -1.85 -9.57
C CYS A 54 10.74 -1.33 -9.92
N ALA A 55 11.63 -2.19 -10.43
CA ALA A 55 12.97 -1.77 -10.81
C ALA A 55 12.91 -0.63 -11.84
N ASP A 56 13.82 0.33 -11.76
CA ASP A 56 13.87 1.49 -12.68
C ASP A 56 13.86 1.05 -14.15
N THR A 57 14.51 -0.06 -14.47
CA THR A 57 14.54 -0.66 -15.80
C THR A 57 13.16 -1.00 -16.34
N ALA A 58 12.22 -1.40 -15.49
CA ALA A 58 10.85 -1.70 -15.90
C ALA A 58 10.03 -0.42 -16.17
N PHE A 59 10.30 0.67 -15.45
CA PHE A 59 9.72 1.98 -15.77
C PHE A 59 10.29 2.55 -17.06
N THR A 60 11.60 2.46 -17.28
CA THR A 60 12.25 2.87 -18.54
C THR A 60 11.68 2.10 -19.72
N ALA A 61 11.60 0.77 -19.63
CA ALA A 61 11.05 -0.04 -20.72
C ALA A 61 9.57 0.27 -21.00
N ALA A 62 8.76 0.50 -19.95
CA ALA A 62 7.36 0.88 -20.10
C ALA A 62 7.20 2.28 -20.73
N TRP A 63 8.09 3.21 -20.39
CA TRP A 63 8.15 4.55 -20.97
C TRP A 63 8.44 4.48 -22.46
N GLU A 64 9.55 3.85 -22.84
CA GLU A 64 9.97 3.66 -24.23
C GLU A 64 8.87 2.98 -25.06
N ALA A 65 8.25 1.93 -24.53
CA ALA A 65 7.16 1.23 -25.22
C ALA A 65 5.95 2.13 -25.51
N LYS A 66 5.64 3.08 -24.61
CA LYS A 66 4.55 4.05 -24.81
C LYS A 66 4.97 5.15 -25.79
N CYS A 67 6.18 5.69 -25.68
CA CYS A 67 6.71 6.65 -26.65
C CYS A 67 6.71 6.05 -28.06
N ASN A 68 7.31 4.87 -28.26
CA ASN A 68 7.36 4.20 -29.56
C ASN A 68 5.97 3.92 -30.17
N LYS A 69 4.94 3.72 -29.33
CA LYS A 69 3.58 3.49 -29.80
C LYS A 69 2.90 4.76 -30.33
N TYR A 70 3.15 5.90 -29.71
CA TYR A 70 2.39 7.13 -29.96
C TYR A 70 3.19 8.22 -30.70
N GLU A 71 4.52 8.17 -30.67
CA GLU A 71 5.39 9.10 -31.42
C GLU A 71 5.09 9.13 -32.93
N PRO A 72 4.77 8.01 -33.61
CA PRO A 72 4.38 8.05 -35.03
C PRO A 72 3.14 8.90 -35.33
N LEU A 73 2.35 9.29 -34.33
CA LEU A 73 1.18 10.16 -34.48
C LEU A 73 1.54 11.66 -34.45
N LEU A 74 2.72 12.04 -33.96
CA LEU A 74 3.13 13.44 -33.83
C LEU A 74 3.10 14.22 -35.16
N PRO A 75 3.52 13.66 -36.31
CA PRO A 75 3.42 14.36 -37.59
C PRO A 75 1.98 14.74 -37.98
N LEU A 76 0.97 13.96 -37.55
CA LEU A 76 -0.43 14.28 -37.82
C LEU A 76 -0.88 15.55 -37.09
N TYR A 77 -0.44 15.74 -35.85
CA TYR A 77 -0.71 16.96 -35.09
C TYR A 77 0.07 18.16 -35.64
N GLN A 78 1.33 17.96 -36.03
CA GLN A 78 2.14 19.00 -36.68
C GLN A 78 1.52 19.47 -38.00
N ALA A 79 0.97 18.56 -38.80
CA ALA A 79 0.24 18.90 -40.03
C ALA A 79 -1.02 19.75 -39.78
N GLN A 80 -1.59 19.68 -38.56
CA GLN A 80 -2.69 20.53 -38.11
C GLN A 80 -2.21 21.86 -37.49
N GLY A 81 -0.91 22.14 -37.53
CA GLY A 81 -0.29 23.31 -36.91
C GLY A 81 -0.19 23.20 -35.38
N LEU A 82 -0.35 22.01 -34.81
CA LEU A 82 -0.30 21.77 -33.38
C LEU A 82 1.04 21.17 -32.97
N SER A 83 1.64 21.69 -31.90
CA SER A 83 2.80 21.08 -31.27
C SER A 83 2.35 20.04 -30.23
N ALA A 84 2.87 18.82 -30.31
CA ALA A 84 2.48 17.71 -29.46
C ALA A 84 3.71 16.95 -28.97
N THR A 85 3.65 16.48 -27.72
CA THR A 85 4.69 15.66 -27.09
C THR A 85 4.04 14.45 -26.42
N VAL A 86 4.64 13.27 -26.56
CA VAL A 86 4.18 12.07 -25.87
C VAL A 86 4.84 12.01 -24.50
N VAL A 87 4.04 12.10 -23.44
CA VAL A 87 4.53 11.93 -22.06
C VAL A 87 3.75 10.79 -21.39
N PRO A 88 4.34 9.59 -21.26
CA PRO A 88 3.71 8.48 -20.57
C PRO A 88 3.46 8.77 -19.08
N PHE A 89 2.31 8.34 -18.56
CA PHE A 89 2.02 8.33 -17.13
C PHE A 89 2.06 6.88 -16.61
N LEU A 90 3.03 6.55 -15.75
CA LEU A 90 3.35 5.17 -15.42
C LEU A 90 3.09 4.84 -13.95
N VAL A 91 2.23 3.84 -13.72
CA VAL A 91 1.98 3.26 -12.40
C VAL A 91 2.09 1.75 -12.50
N GLY A 92 2.82 1.12 -11.59
CA GLY A 92 2.99 -0.32 -11.52
C GLY A 92 1.77 -1.00 -10.90
N ALA A 93 1.44 -2.22 -11.35
CA ALA A 93 0.30 -2.99 -10.87
C ALA A 93 0.32 -3.31 -9.35
N LEU A 94 1.49 -3.21 -8.71
CA LEU A 94 1.67 -3.38 -7.27
C LEU A 94 1.74 -2.05 -6.50
N GLY A 95 1.27 -0.96 -7.11
CA GLY A 95 1.31 0.36 -6.48
C GLY A 95 2.71 0.96 -6.47
N SER A 96 3.47 0.78 -7.55
CA SER A 96 4.74 1.49 -7.75
C SER A 96 4.48 2.77 -8.52
N TRP A 97 5.09 3.88 -8.12
CA TRP A 97 4.94 5.18 -8.77
C TRP A 97 6.22 5.56 -9.48
N CYS A 98 6.12 5.82 -10.78
CA CYS A 98 7.26 6.31 -11.53
C CYS A 98 7.62 7.73 -11.05
N PRO A 99 8.86 7.99 -10.62
CA PRO A 99 9.28 9.31 -10.16
C PRO A 99 9.02 10.42 -11.20
N TRP A 100 9.06 10.08 -12.50
CA TRP A 100 8.85 11.02 -13.60
C TRP A 100 7.41 11.56 -13.68
N ASN A 101 6.43 10.87 -13.10
CA ASN A 101 5.06 11.36 -13.00
C ASN A 101 4.96 12.64 -12.16
N ASP A 102 5.85 12.83 -11.17
CA ASP A 102 5.81 14.03 -10.32
C ASP A 102 6.06 15.30 -11.14
N LYS A 103 6.98 15.23 -12.12
CA LYS A 103 7.28 16.35 -13.02
C LYS A 103 6.07 16.67 -13.91
N LEU A 104 5.41 15.66 -14.47
CA LEU A 104 4.18 15.83 -15.24
C LEU A 104 3.07 16.46 -14.39
N MET A 105 2.81 15.90 -13.21
CA MET A 105 1.71 16.33 -12.35
C MET A 105 1.89 17.75 -11.84
N ARG A 106 3.13 18.18 -11.55
CA ARG A 106 3.42 19.56 -11.15
C ARG A 106 3.08 20.60 -12.22
N MET A 107 2.97 20.22 -13.50
CA MET A 107 2.53 21.12 -14.56
C MET A 107 1.01 21.39 -14.50
N PHE A 108 0.23 20.47 -13.92
CA PHE A 108 -1.24 20.52 -13.98
C PHE A 108 -1.93 20.70 -12.62
N CYS A 109 -1.24 20.44 -11.51
CA CYS A 109 -1.86 20.48 -10.18
C CYS A 109 -0.91 20.97 -9.08
N SER A 110 -1.50 21.38 -7.96
CA SER A 110 -0.74 21.79 -6.78
C SER A 110 0.02 20.62 -6.16
N LYS A 111 1.11 20.91 -5.44
CA LYS A 111 1.87 19.89 -4.69
C LYS A 111 0.97 19.07 -3.76
N SER A 112 0.00 19.71 -3.11
CA SER A 112 -0.97 19.04 -2.25
C SER A 112 -1.85 18.05 -3.01
N TYR A 113 -2.31 18.41 -4.21
CA TYR A 113 -3.10 17.51 -5.04
C TYR A 113 -2.24 16.38 -5.63
N LEU A 114 -1.00 16.66 -6.03
CA LEU A 114 -0.04 15.62 -6.45
C LEU A 114 0.16 14.58 -5.36
N ASN A 115 0.38 15.00 -4.11
CA ASN A 115 0.54 14.07 -3.00
C ASN A 115 -0.71 13.21 -2.78
N LEU A 116 -1.90 13.84 -2.82
CA LEU A 116 -3.16 13.12 -2.75
C LEU A 116 -3.28 12.11 -3.91
N PHE A 117 -2.99 12.53 -5.12
CA PHE A 117 -3.09 11.71 -6.34
C PHE A 117 -2.09 10.55 -6.31
N ARG A 118 -0.84 10.80 -5.90
CA ARG A 118 0.19 9.79 -5.68
C ARG A 118 -0.26 8.76 -4.65
N ASN A 119 -0.85 9.20 -3.54
CA ASN A 119 -1.39 8.30 -2.52
C ASN A 119 -2.56 7.45 -3.02
N LEU A 120 -3.41 8.01 -3.89
CA LEU A 120 -4.48 7.28 -4.56
C LEU A 120 -3.94 6.25 -5.58
N CYS A 121 -2.92 6.60 -6.37
CA CYS A 121 -2.35 5.77 -7.44
C CYS A 121 -1.37 4.70 -6.99
N LEU A 122 -0.57 4.98 -5.96
CA LEU A 122 0.18 3.94 -5.22
C LEU A 122 -0.76 2.91 -4.57
N GLY A 123 -2.06 3.19 -4.62
CA GLY A 123 -3.08 2.51 -3.89
C GLY A 123 -2.91 2.83 -2.40
N HIS A 124 -4.02 3.02 -1.73
CA HIS A 124 -4.12 2.73 -0.30
C HIS A 124 -3.96 1.20 -0.01
N HIS A 125 -3.13 0.53 -0.80
CA HIS A 125 -3.03 -0.91 -1.03
C HIS A 125 -1.59 -1.38 -1.26
N GLN A 126 -0.55 -0.61 -0.88
CA GLN A 126 0.72 -1.24 -0.49
C GLN A 126 0.50 -2.03 0.81
N MET A 127 -0.28 -3.11 0.73
CA MET A 127 -0.23 -4.15 1.74
C MET A 127 1.15 -4.75 1.62
N ALA A 128 2.09 -4.22 2.42
CA ALA A 128 3.41 -4.78 2.56
C ALA A 128 3.23 -6.29 2.80
N ARG A 129 3.80 -7.08 1.89
CA ARG A 129 3.81 -8.54 1.98
C ARG A 129 5.25 -8.97 2.20
N PRO A 130 5.73 -8.91 3.45
CA PRO A 130 7.08 -9.32 3.77
C PRO A 130 7.40 -10.69 3.22
N ARG A 131 8.46 -10.74 2.42
CA ARG A 131 9.13 -11.97 2.05
C ARG A 131 10.34 -12.14 2.95
N PHE A 132 10.45 -13.28 3.61
CA PHE A 132 11.64 -13.62 4.40
C PHE A 132 12.01 -15.08 4.21
N GLN A 133 13.27 -15.36 4.47
CA GLN A 133 13.88 -16.67 4.34
C GLN A 133 14.35 -17.15 5.71
N LYS A 134 14.04 -18.40 6.04
CA LYS A 134 14.61 -19.10 7.18
C LYS A 134 15.14 -20.45 6.72
N GLY A 135 16.46 -20.62 6.79
CA GLY A 135 17.12 -21.79 6.19
C GLY A 135 16.87 -21.83 4.68
N ARG A 136 16.23 -22.90 4.19
CA ARG A 136 15.86 -23.08 2.77
C ARG A 136 14.39 -22.76 2.47
N GLU A 137 13.61 -22.35 3.46
CA GLU A 137 12.20 -22.01 3.29
C GLU A 137 12.05 -20.50 3.08
N ILE A 138 11.24 -20.12 2.08
CA ILE A 138 10.79 -18.75 1.86
C ILE A 138 9.34 -18.63 2.36
N PHE A 139 9.01 -17.51 2.98
CA PHE A 139 7.70 -17.24 3.53
C PHE A 139 7.23 -15.86 3.08
N LEU A 140 5.94 -15.76 2.75
CA LEU A 140 5.24 -14.53 2.42
C LEU A 140 4.19 -14.29 3.50
N ILE A 141 4.32 -13.23 4.27
CA ILE A 141 3.28 -12.90 5.26
C ILE A 141 2.22 -12.02 4.62
N ASP A 142 0.96 -12.39 4.84
CA ASP A 142 -0.19 -11.62 4.42
C ASP A 142 -1.04 -11.24 5.64
N VAL A 143 -0.86 -10.02 6.15
CA VAL A 143 -1.61 -9.54 7.31
C VAL A 143 -3.04 -9.21 6.92
N THR A 144 -4.00 -9.55 7.76
CA THR A 144 -5.42 -9.26 7.51
C THR A 144 -6.10 -8.77 8.76
N CYS A 145 -6.81 -7.65 8.62
CA CYS A 145 -7.63 -7.12 9.69
C CYS A 145 -9.12 -7.20 9.34
N PRO A 146 -9.74 -8.39 9.36
CA PRO A 146 -11.17 -8.51 9.06
C PRO A 146 -12.00 -7.86 10.18
N PHE A 147 -13.18 -7.37 9.85
CA PHE A 147 -14.19 -7.08 10.87
C PHE A 147 -14.69 -8.41 11.41
N GLU A 148 -14.57 -8.62 12.70
CA GLU A 148 -14.91 -9.88 13.34
C GLU A 148 -16.15 -9.75 14.23
N ASN A 149 -17.09 -10.66 14.03
CA ASN A 149 -18.24 -10.85 14.91
C ASN A 149 -18.40 -12.32 15.34
N ARG A 150 -17.80 -13.27 14.59
CA ARG A 150 -17.84 -14.72 14.82
C ARG A 150 -16.56 -15.38 14.30
N LYS A 151 -16.27 -16.59 14.79
CA LYS A 151 -15.13 -17.42 14.36
C LYS A 151 -15.11 -17.70 12.84
N THR A 152 -16.27 -17.91 12.25
CA THR A 152 -16.44 -18.16 10.81
C THR A 152 -15.87 -17.05 9.93
N THR A 153 -15.78 -15.82 10.45
CA THR A 153 -15.18 -14.69 9.76
C THR A 153 -13.66 -14.82 9.63
N PHE A 154 -12.99 -15.31 10.68
CA PHE A 154 -11.57 -15.64 10.62
C PHE A 154 -11.30 -16.81 9.67
N ASP A 155 -12.10 -17.87 9.75
CA ASP A 155 -11.95 -19.04 8.88
C ASP A 155 -12.12 -18.64 7.40
N SER A 156 -13.14 -17.83 7.09
CA SER A 156 -13.38 -17.32 5.74
C SER A 156 -12.27 -16.37 5.25
N ALA A 157 -11.75 -15.51 6.13
CA ALA A 157 -10.62 -14.62 5.80
C ALA A 157 -9.33 -15.41 5.55
N ARG A 158 -9.07 -16.46 6.34
CA ARG A 158 -7.91 -17.34 6.18
C ARG A 158 -8.01 -18.16 4.90
N THR A 159 -9.17 -18.74 4.59
CA THR A 159 -9.40 -19.50 3.35
C THR A 159 -9.24 -18.62 2.11
N ARG A 160 -9.68 -17.36 2.13
CA ARG A 160 -9.47 -16.42 1.03
C ARG A 160 -8.00 -16.15 0.72
N LYS A 161 -7.12 -16.23 1.73
CA LYS A 161 -5.68 -15.94 1.57
C LYS A 161 -4.81 -17.18 1.39
N ARG A 162 -5.26 -18.34 1.86
CA ARG A 162 -4.61 -19.62 1.55
C ARG A 162 -4.98 -20.03 0.13
N THR A 163 -4.11 -19.75 -0.83
CA THR A 163 -4.26 -20.34 -2.17
C THR A 163 -3.60 -21.73 -2.18
N PRO A 164 -4.22 -22.77 -2.78
CA PRO A 164 -3.61 -24.09 -2.91
C PRO A 164 -2.30 -24.09 -3.72
N ARG A 165 -2.09 -23.06 -4.54
CA ARG A 165 -0.98 -22.96 -5.51
C ARG A 165 0.26 -22.24 -4.96
N THR A 166 0.19 -21.60 -3.80
CA THR A 166 1.31 -20.88 -3.20
C THR A 166 1.51 -21.31 -1.73
N PRO A 167 2.24 -22.40 -1.46
CA PRO A 167 2.37 -22.99 -0.11
C PRO A 167 3.07 -22.09 0.93
N HIS A 168 3.56 -20.92 0.51
CA HIS A 168 4.36 -20.01 1.34
C HIS A 168 3.63 -18.75 1.81
N ILE A 169 2.36 -18.54 1.40
CA ILE A 169 1.56 -17.40 1.93
C ILE A 169 1.01 -17.78 3.30
N ILE A 170 1.46 -17.06 4.32
CA ILE A 170 1.05 -17.24 5.71
C ILE A 170 0.18 -16.07 6.11
N PRO A 171 -1.12 -16.30 6.25
CA PRO A 171 -2.00 -15.24 6.68
C PRO A 171 -1.90 -15.07 8.21
N ILE A 172 -1.66 -13.83 8.63
CA ILE A 172 -1.69 -13.40 10.04
C ILE A 172 -2.95 -12.57 10.24
N LEU A 173 -3.91 -13.08 11.01
CA LEU A 173 -5.21 -12.45 11.18
C LEU A 173 -5.33 -11.81 12.55
N VAL A 174 -5.64 -10.51 12.57
CA VAL A 174 -5.95 -9.75 13.78
C VAL A 174 -7.19 -8.94 13.51
N GLY A 175 -8.30 -9.25 14.17
CA GLY A 175 -9.56 -8.59 13.93
C GLY A 175 -9.54 -7.08 14.25
N ALA A 176 -10.38 -6.33 13.55
CA ALA A 176 -10.57 -4.90 13.76
C ALA A 176 -11.06 -4.56 15.18
N LEU A 177 -11.82 -5.45 15.81
CA LEU A 177 -12.30 -5.30 17.19
C LEU A 177 -11.32 -5.89 18.23
N GLY A 178 -10.16 -6.37 17.79
CA GLY A 178 -9.08 -6.84 18.66
C GLY A 178 -9.03 -8.35 18.91
N SER A 179 -9.73 -9.15 18.12
CA SER A 179 -9.59 -10.61 18.23
C SER A 179 -8.30 -11.10 17.58
N TRP A 180 -7.66 -12.09 18.18
CA TRP A 180 -6.48 -12.75 17.63
C TRP A 180 -6.85 -14.13 17.09
N ASP A 181 -6.42 -14.46 15.87
CA ASP A 181 -6.59 -15.82 15.34
C ASP A 181 -5.59 -16.80 15.99
N PRO A 182 -6.04 -17.82 16.74
CA PRO A 182 -5.15 -18.81 17.34
C PRO A 182 -4.28 -19.57 16.33
N GLN A 183 -4.70 -19.65 15.07
CA GLN A 183 -3.90 -20.28 14.01
C GLN A 183 -2.64 -19.49 13.63
N ASN A 184 -2.52 -18.22 14.04
CA ASN A 184 -1.27 -17.46 13.90
C ASN A 184 -0.14 -18.09 14.74
N ASP A 185 -0.48 -18.69 15.88
CA ASP A 185 0.50 -19.14 16.86
C ASP A 185 1.34 -20.31 16.35
N SER A 186 0.77 -21.22 15.57
CA SER A 186 1.50 -22.38 15.02
C SER A 186 2.69 -21.96 14.19
N PHE A 187 2.52 -20.90 13.40
CA PHE A 187 3.57 -20.32 12.59
C PHE A 187 4.54 -19.47 13.41
N LEU A 188 4.03 -18.54 14.22
CA LEU A 188 4.85 -17.57 14.92
C LEU A 188 5.77 -18.20 15.98
N ARG A 189 5.37 -19.34 16.58
CA ARG A 189 6.24 -20.12 17.49
C ARG A 189 7.54 -20.60 16.84
N ARG A 190 7.61 -20.68 15.49
CA ARG A 190 8.87 -20.97 14.78
C ARG A 190 9.89 -19.83 14.91
N PHE A 191 9.46 -18.62 15.27
CA PHE A 191 10.30 -17.41 15.30
C PHE A 191 10.41 -16.80 16.70
N MET A 192 9.44 -17.03 17.59
CA MET A 192 9.45 -16.45 18.93
C MET A 192 9.08 -17.45 20.03
N SER A 193 9.49 -17.17 21.27
CA SER A 193 9.14 -17.99 22.43
C SER A 193 7.64 -17.85 22.76
N CYS A 194 7.07 -18.82 23.49
CA CYS A 194 5.67 -18.76 23.92
C CYS A 194 5.37 -17.51 24.78
N SER A 195 6.30 -17.14 25.67
CA SER A 195 6.16 -15.93 26.50
C SER A 195 6.14 -14.67 25.64
N TYR A 196 7.09 -14.55 24.70
CA TYR A 196 7.10 -13.40 23.79
C TYR A 196 5.87 -13.38 22.87
N LEU A 197 5.40 -14.53 22.39
CA LEU A 197 4.18 -14.62 21.58
C LEU A 197 2.94 -14.10 22.31
N ASN A 198 2.82 -14.36 23.62
CA ASN A 198 1.72 -13.82 24.41
C ASN A 198 1.78 -12.28 24.49
N THR A 199 2.96 -11.71 24.66
CA THR A 199 3.16 -10.26 24.62
C THR A 199 2.92 -9.71 23.21
N PHE A 200 3.44 -10.37 22.19
CA PHE A 200 3.27 -10.01 20.77
C PHE A 200 1.79 -9.94 20.38
N ARG A 201 1.00 -10.94 20.78
CA ARG A 201 -0.46 -10.96 20.59
C ARG A 201 -1.11 -9.71 21.17
N LYS A 202 -0.82 -9.38 22.43
CA LYS A 202 -1.39 -8.20 23.11
C LYS A 202 -1.03 -6.90 22.39
N LEU A 203 0.21 -6.81 21.92
CA LEU A 203 0.71 -5.65 21.19
C LEU A 203 0.02 -5.47 19.83
N CYS A 204 -0.11 -6.53 19.03
CA CYS A 204 -0.83 -6.49 17.75
C CYS A 204 -2.31 -6.14 17.93
N VAL A 205 -2.96 -6.75 18.94
CA VAL A 205 -4.35 -6.47 19.28
C VAL A 205 -4.53 -5.02 19.72
N SER A 206 -3.63 -4.51 20.57
CA SER A 206 -3.65 -3.12 21.04
C SER A 206 -3.59 -2.14 19.87
N ASP A 207 -2.68 -2.34 18.92
CA ASP A 207 -2.57 -1.46 17.75
C ASP A 207 -3.82 -1.53 16.85
N SER A 208 -4.36 -2.74 16.64
CA SER A 208 -5.58 -2.94 15.85
C SER A 208 -6.77 -2.20 16.47
N ILE A 209 -6.96 -2.30 17.79
CA ILE A 209 -8.02 -1.61 18.53
C ILE A 209 -7.80 -0.10 18.48
N LYS A 210 -6.58 0.38 18.75
CA LYS A 210 -6.25 1.81 18.73
C LYS A 210 -6.62 2.43 17.39
N LEU A 211 -6.19 1.82 16.28
CA LEU A 211 -6.44 2.36 14.95
C LEU A 211 -7.90 2.22 14.52
N SER A 212 -8.59 1.16 14.95
CA SER A 212 -10.03 1.02 14.71
C SER A 212 -10.86 2.04 15.48
N ARG A 213 -10.46 2.35 16.73
CA ARG A 213 -11.03 3.47 17.50
C ARG A 213 -10.78 4.80 16.79
N ASP A 214 -9.55 5.04 16.34
CA ASP A 214 -9.18 6.29 15.67
C ASP A 214 -10.00 6.49 14.38
N ILE A 215 -10.24 5.42 13.60
CA ILE A 215 -11.18 5.41 12.46
C ILE A 215 -12.59 5.78 12.89
N TYR A 216 -13.09 5.16 13.96
CA TYR A 216 -14.45 5.39 14.42
C TYR A 216 -14.66 6.81 14.95
N ILE A 217 -13.69 7.36 15.68
CA ILE A 217 -13.75 8.74 16.18
C ILE A 217 -13.61 9.74 15.02
N ASP A 218 -12.72 9.50 14.06
CA ASP A 218 -12.65 10.32 12.83
C ASP A 218 -13.99 10.30 12.10
N PHE A 219 -14.59 9.11 11.94
CA PHE A 219 -15.93 8.95 11.35
C PHE A 219 -17.03 9.74 12.08
N LEU A 220 -17.02 9.76 13.42
CA LEU A 220 -18.02 10.49 14.22
C LEU A 220 -17.81 12.00 14.21
N THR A 221 -16.57 12.44 14.33
CA THR A 221 -16.23 13.84 14.65
C THR A 221 -15.78 14.67 13.45
N ALA A 222 -15.39 14.02 12.36
CA ALA A 222 -14.74 14.63 11.18
C ALA A 222 -13.36 15.22 11.46
N HIS A 223 -12.78 14.89 12.61
CA HIS A 223 -11.43 15.24 12.96
C HIS A 223 -10.53 14.01 12.87
N LYS A 224 -9.57 14.07 11.94
CA LYS A 224 -8.56 13.03 11.71
C LYS A 224 -7.79 12.76 13.00
N GLN A 225 -7.76 11.50 13.45
CA GLN A 225 -7.14 11.09 14.73
C GLN A 225 -5.72 10.51 14.59
N TYR A 226 -5.25 10.34 13.35
CA TYR A 226 -3.97 9.73 13.03
C TYR A 226 -3.11 10.72 12.23
N SER A 227 -1.89 10.95 12.69
CA SER A 227 -0.89 11.75 11.99
C SER A 227 -0.14 10.89 10.98
N THR A 228 0.09 11.45 9.79
CA THR A 228 1.04 10.89 8.82
C THR A 228 2.42 11.44 9.20
N SER A 229 3.40 10.59 9.49
CA SER A 229 4.81 11.01 9.57
C SER A 229 5.32 11.61 8.25
N GLU A 230 4.54 11.49 7.18
CA GLU A 230 4.72 12.14 5.87
C GLU A 230 4.24 13.60 5.82
N ASP A 231 3.60 14.12 6.86
CA ASP A 231 3.20 15.55 6.91
C ASP A 231 4.40 16.49 7.17
N THR A 232 5.57 15.94 7.51
CA THR A 232 6.78 16.70 7.84
C THR A 232 8.08 16.07 7.31
N CYS A 233 8.17 15.76 6.02
CA CYS A 233 9.41 15.90 5.21
C CYS A 233 9.25 15.19 3.86
N ASN A 234 9.61 15.89 2.78
CA ASN A 234 10.52 15.38 1.76
C ASN A 234 11.05 16.62 1.02
N ASP A 235 12.33 16.88 1.32
CA ASP A 235 13.23 17.83 0.70
C ASP A 235 13.25 17.61 -0.82
N PRO A 236 13.43 18.62 -1.69
CA PRO A 236 13.44 18.46 -3.15
C PRO A 236 14.62 17.64 -3.72
N SER A 237 15.47 17.05 -2.87
CA SER A 237 16.76 16.47 -3.24
C SER A 237 16.73 15.01 -3.71
N ASP A 238 15.60 14.29 -3.59
CA ASP A 238 15.48 12.87 -3.99
C ASP A 238 14.63 12.65 -5.27
N LEU A 239 14.61 13.60 -6.21
CA LEU A 239 14.17 13.28 -7.57
C LEU A 239 15.30 12.50 -8.24
N ALA A 240 15.14 11.17 -8.36
CA ALA A 240 16.03 10.35 -9.16
C ALA A 240 16.27 11.01 -10.53
N ASP A 241 17.54 11.11 -10.94
CA ASP A 241 17.95 11.77 -12.18
C ASP A 241 17.10 11.27 -13.34
N ILE A 242 16.35 12.20 -13.94
CA ILE A 242 15.60 11.93 -15.15
C ILE A 242 16.64 11.80 -16.26
N PRO A 243 16.66 10.69 -17.04
CA PRO A 243 17.50 10.61 -18.22
C PRO A 243 17.32 11.86 -19.08
N SER A 244 18.41 12.48 -19.56
CA SER A 244 18.34 13.73 -20.33
C SER A 244 17.47 13.65 -21.58
N SER A 245 17.30 12.44 -22.13
CA SER A 245 16.37 12.13 -23.21
C SER A 245 14.89 12.32 -22.84
N ILE A 246 14.53 12.14 -21.57
CA ILE A 246 13.19 12.30 -21.01
C ILE A 246 12.95 13.74 -20.56
N GLU A 247 13.96 14.42 -20.03
CA GLU A 247 13.84 15.82 -19.57
C GLU A 247 13.42 16.78 -20.69
N ASN A 248 13.93 16.57 -21.90
CA ASN A 248 13.57 17.34 -23.09
C ASN A 248 12.08 17.24 -23.48
N GLN A 249 11.36 16.22 -23.02
CA GLN A 249 9.92 16.05 -23.30
C GLN A 249 9.03 16.88 -22.37
N PHE A 250 9.58 17.44 -21.30
CA PHE A 250 8.86 18.30 -20.34
C PHE A 250 9.08 19.80 -20.59
N VAL A 251 9.93 20.15 -21.55
CA VAL A 251 10.16 21.54 -21.95
C VAL A 251 9.06 21.93 -22.92
N SER A 252 8.30 22.99 -22.62
CA SER A 252 7.32 23.52 -23.57
C SER A 252 8.06 23.96 -24.84
N PRO A 253 7.55 23.61 -26.05
CA PRO A 253 8.07 24.22 -27.26
C PRO A 253 7.75 25.72 -27.19
N VAL A 254 8.80 26.54 -27.36
CA VAL A 254 8.72 28.00 -27.49
C VAL A 254 7.80 28.36 -28.64
#